data_AF-A0A8S0UAT0-F1
#
_entry.id   AF-A0A8S0UAT0-F1
#
_cell.length_a   1.000
_cell.length_b   1.000
_cell.length_c   1.000
_cell.angle_alpha   90.00
_cell.angle_beta   90.00
_cell.angle_gamma   90.00
#
_symmetry.space_group_name_H-M   'P 1'
#
loop_
_entity.id
_entity.type
_entity.pdbx_description
1 polymer ?
#
loop_
_entity_poly.entity_id
_entity_poly.type
_entity_poly.pdbx_seq_one_letter_code
_entity_poly.pdbx_strand_id
1 'polypeptide(L)'
;MVQNRWLDLASLMLTSADLIFSKASEKDLECVYTVICNLVTKPESLDQVHEMAELISTKVTLQPNDKPAFRLKILFNLYNLLESPYSQYFVYMKSLNLAANGKVTEHVVPSFKKMDNLLREWNLGVKEQRELFLTIVNILKENKSSAKDSFKCLVKYLLTFSDEEALTMNEAKQEAFRTIIEFVKASDMFQVDLLDLPAVAQLEKDAKYASAYQLLKIFSTQVGCILGFPCSKLCFIAELWACT
;
A
#
# COMPACT_ATOMS: atom_id res chain seq x y z
N MET A 1 -17.47 -6.28 35.01
CA MET A 1 -17.65 -4.80 34.93
C MET A 1 -16.35 -3.99 34.81
N VAL A 2 -15.15 -4.60 34.72
CA VAL A 2 -13.86 -3.88 34.50
C VAL A 2 -13.52 -3.73 33.01
N GLN A 3 -14.31 -4.36 32.14
CA GLN A 3 -13.93 -4.78 30.78
C GLN A 3 -13.67 -3.62 29.80
N ASN A 4 -14.16 -2.39 30.03
CA ASN A 4 -13.97 -1.25 29.11
C ASN A 4 -13.21 -0.04 29.72
N ARG A 5 -12.71 -0.14 30.96
CA ARG A 5 -12.12 1.03 31.65
C ARG A 5 -10.85 1.56 30.96
N TRP A 6 -10.07 0.68 30.34
CA TRP A 6 -8.85 1.06 29.62
C TRP A 6 -9.15 1.83 28.33
N LEU A 7 -10.20 1.41 27.61
CA LEU A 7 -10.67 2.09 26.41
C LEU A 7 -11.20 3.49 26.75
N ASP A 8 -12.01 3.61 27.80
CA ASP A 8 -12.51 4.90 28.30
C ASP A 8 -11.37 5.83 28.70
N LEU A 9 -10.37 5.31 29.42
CA LEU A 9 -9.19 6.08 29.82
C LEU A 9 -8.40 6.55 28.60
N ALA A 10 -8.14 5.67 27.63
CA ALA A 10 -7.45 6.04 26.39
C ALA A 10 -8.20 7.14 25.63
N SER A 11 -9.52 7.04 25.55
CA SER A 11 -10.37 8.06 24.92
C SER A 11 -10.26 9.43 25.61
N LEU A 12 -10.32 9.46 26.96
CA LEU A 12 -10.18 10.68 27.74
C LEU A 12 -8.78 11.30 27.60
N MET A 13 -7.74 10.47 27.64
CA MET A 13 -6.36 10.93 27.48
C MET A 13 -6.10 11.47 26.07
N LEU A 14 -6.61 10.82 25.02
CA LEU A 14 -6.51 11.29 23.63
C LEU A 14 -7.20 12.64 23.46
N THR A 15 -8.43 12.78 24.00
CA THR A 15 -9.17 14.05 23.97
C THR A 15 -8.40 15.18 24.64
N SER A 16 -7.74 14.88 25.77
CA SER A 16 -6.90 15.86 26.48
C SER A 16 -5.60 16.18 25.72
N ALA A 17 -4.98 15.17 25.11
CA ALA A 17 -3.77 15.32 24.30
C ALA A 17 -4.02 16.20 23.06
N ASP A 18 -5.17 16.05 22.41
CA ASP A 18 -5.55 16.87 21.25
C ASP A 18 -5.63 18.37 21.60
N LEU A 19 -6.08 18.72 22.81
CA LEU A 19 -6.16 20.13 23.26
C LEU A 19 -4.79 20.81 23.44
N ILE A 20 -3.75 20.01 23.70
CA ILE A 20 -2.38 20.48 23.92
C ILE A 20 -1.47 20.23 22.72
N PHE A 21 -1.92 19.50 21.69
CA PHE A 21 -1.10 19.07 20.56
C PHE A 21 -0.39 20.22 19.81
N SER A 22 -1.08 21.35 19.66
CA SER A 22 -0.54 22.55 19.02
C SER A 22 0.22 23.49 19.96
N LYS A 23 0.12 23.28 21.28
CA LYS A 23 0.65 24.18 22.32
C LYS A 23 1.87 23.63 23.05
N ALA A 24 1.95 22.31 23.20
CA ALA A 24 3.03 21.63 23.91
C ALA A 24 4.24 21.42 23.00
N SER A 25 5.42 21.24 23.62
CA SER A 25 6.63 20.87 22.90
C SER A 25 6.53 19.44 22.36
N GLU A 26 7.25 19.12 21.28
CA GLU A 26 7.26 17.76 20.74
C GLU A 26 7.76 16.72 21.75
N LYS A 27 8.68 17.10 22.65
CA LYS A 27 9.18 16.22 23.72
C LYS A 27 8.09 15.87 24.72
N ASP A 28 7.28 16.85 25.11
CA ASP A 28 6.16 16.61 26.03
C ASP A 28 5.08 15.76 25.37
N LEU A 29 4.77 16.04 24.10
CA LEU A 29 3.82 15.24 23.33
C LEU A 29 4.31 13.80 23.15
N GLU A 30 5.61 13.60 22.90
CA GLU A 30 6.19 12.27 22.79
C GLU A 30 5.96 11.49 24.08
N CYS A 31 6.26 12.10 25.24
CA CYS A 31 6.00 11.48 26.53
C CYS A 31 4.51 11.13 26.72
N VAL A 32 3.60 12.06 26.40
CA VAL A 32 2.15 11.85 26.54
C VAL A 32 1.67 10.70 25.66
N TYR A 33 2.01 10.71 24.37
CA TYR A 33 1.56 9.68 23.44
C TYR A 33 2.25 8.33 23.69
N THR A 34 3.49 8.30 24.20
CA THR A 34 4.09 7.04 24.67
C THR A 34 3.26 6.43 25.78
N VAL A 35 2.81 7.20 26.78
CA VAL A 35 1.94 6.67 27.85
C VAL A 35 0.61 6.18 27.28
N ILE A 36 -0.03 6.95 26.40
CA ILE A 36 -1.30 6.57 25.76
C ILE A 36 -1.15 5.26 24.97
N CYS A 37 -0.11 5.14 24.13
CA CYS A 37 0.14 3.92 23.36
C CYS A 37 0.39 2.71 24.26
N ASN A 38 1.12 2.86 25.37
CA ASN A 38 1.36 1.76 26.31
C ASN A 38 0.10 1.24 27.01
N LEU A 39 -1.03 1.96 26.96
CA LEU A 39 -2.29 1.45 27.49
C LEU A 39 -2.77 0.19 26.76
N VAL A 40 -2.39 -0.01 25.49
CA VAL A 40 -2.78 -1.22 24.73
C VAL A 40 -2.21 -2.51 25.30
N THR A 41 -1.20 -2.44 26.18
CA THR A 41 -0.61 -3.62 26.84
C THR A 41 -1.31 -4.00 28.15
N LYS A 42 -2.41 -3.30 28.51
CA LYS A 42 -3.12 -3.48 29.78
C LYS A 42 -4.35 -4.39 29.68
N PRO A 43 -5.14 -4.38 28.60
CA PRO A 43 -6.23 -5.34 28.44
C PRO A 43 -5.74 -6.78 28.43
N GLU A 44 -6.59 -7.70 28.89
CA GLU A 44 -6.31 -9.14 28.88
C GLU A 44 -6.80 -9.81 27.58
N SER A 45 -7.75 -9.20 26.86
CA SER A 45 -8.28 -9.76 25.61
C SER A 45 -7.69 -9.08 24.38
N LEU A 46 -7.35 -9.87 23.37
CA LEU A 46 -6.84 -9.37 22.08
C LEU A 46 -7.85 -8.45 21.38
N ASP A 47 -9.14 -8.68 21.56
CA ASP A 47 -10.20 -7.83 21.00
C ASP A 47 -10.17 -6.41 21.60
N GLN A 48 -9.96 -6.28 22.91
CA GLN A 48 -9.83 -4.96 23.54
C GLN A 48 -8.54 -4.27 23.14
N VAL A 49 -7.43 -5.02 23.01
CA VAL A 49 -6.18 -4.48 22.47
C VAL A 49 -6.42 -3.91 21.06
N HIS A 50 -7.18 -4.63 20.23
CA HIS A 50 -7.54 -4.18 18.89
C HIS A 50 -8.41 -2.91 18.93
N GLU A 51 -9.48 -2.89 19.72
CA GLU A 51 -10.35 -1.71 19.87
C GLU A 51 -9.57 -0.48 20.33
N MET A 52 -8.62 -0.64 21.26
CA MET A 52 -7.75 0.44 21.71
C MET A 52 -6.78 0.90 20.63
N ALA A 53 -6.17 -0.03 19.89
CA ALA A 53 -5.29 0.29 18.76
C ALA A 53 -6.04 1.04 17.65
N GLU A 54 -7.26 0.62 17.35
CA GLU A 54 -8.17 1.28 16.42
C GLU A 54 -8.52 2.71 16.88
N LEU A 55 -8.91 2.86 18.15
CA LEU A 55 -9.25 4.17 18.72
C LEU A 55 -8.04 5.14 18.66
N ILE A 56 -6.88 4.70 19.14
CA ILE A 56 -5.67 5.53 19.20
C ILE A 56 -5.24 5.92 17.78
N SER A 57 -5.12 4.94 16.87
CA SER A 57 -4.67 5.21 15.50
C SER A 57 -5.65 6.09 14.72
N THR A 58 -6.96 5.91 14.92
CA THR A 58 -7.98 6.76 14.30
C THR A 58 -7.90 8.19 14.82
N LYS A 59 -7.77 8.41 16.13
CA LYS A 59 -7.62 9.76 16.71
C LYS A 59 -6.34 10.45 16.26
N VAL A 60 -5.21 9.73 16.27
CA VAL A 60 -3.92 10.27 15.83
C VAL A 60 -3.94 10.66 14.35
N THR A 61 -4.75 10.01 13.52
CA THR A 61 -4.84 10.28 12.06
C THR A 61 -5.90 11.32 11.66
N LEU A 62 -6.67 11.91 12.59
CA LEU A 62 -7.73 12.87 12.27
C LEU A 62 -7.26 14.15 11.57
N GLN A 63 -6.05 14.62 11.87
CA GLN A 63 -5.47 15.83 11.29
C GLN A 63 -4.15 15.49 10.58
N PRO A 64 -4.20 14.84 9.40
CA PRO A 64 -3.02 14.25 8.79
C PRO A 64 -1.95 15.27 8.36
N ASN A 65 -2.31 16.54 8.20
CA ASN A 65 -1.39 17.59 7.78
C ASN A 65 -0.65 18.29 8.93
N ASP A 66 -1.09 18.09 10.18
CA ASP A 66 -0.47 18.71 11.35
C ASP A 66 0.60 17.78 11.93
N LYS A 67 1.88 18.17 11.84
CA LYS A 67 3.04 17.36 12.25
C LYS A 67 2.98 15.89 11.76
N PRO A 68 2.85 15.64 10.44
CA PRO A 68 2.63 14.29 9.89
C PRO A 68 3.73 13.28 10.28
N ALA A 69 5.00 13.69 10.24
CA ALA A 69 6.12 12.83 10.63
C ALA A 69 6.08 12.44 12.12
N PHE A 70 5.66 13.36 13.00
CA PHE A 70 5.49 13.08 14.42
C PHE A 70 4.30 12.13 14.67
N ARG A 71 3.18 12.33 13.97
CA ARG A 71 2.03 11.42 14.04
C ARG A 71 2.39 10.01 13.55
N LEU A 72 3.22 9.88 12.51
CA LEU A 72 3.78 8.60 12.10
C LEU A 72 4.65 7.96 13.18
N LYS A 73 5.49 8.74 13.87
CA LYS A 73 6.29 8.26 15.00
C LYS A 73 5.41 7.67 16.10
N ILE A 74 4.27 8.31 16.41
CA ILE A 74 3.28 7.79 17.37
C ILE A 74 2.71 6.46 16.88
N LEU A 75 2.28 6.37 15.61
CA LEU A 75 1.71 5.13 15.06
C LEU A 75 2.72 3.98 15.02
N PHE A 76 3.99 4.24 14.71
CA PHE A 76 5.03 3.20 14.76
C PHE A 76 5.32 2.75 16.19
N ASN A 77 5.32 3.67 17.15
CA ASN A 77 5.40 3.29 18.57
C ASN A 77 4.22 2.38 18.97
N LEU A 78 2.99 2.75 18.57
CA LEU A 78 1.81 1.91 18.80
C LEU A 78 1.97 0.53 18.13
N TYR A 79 2.35 0.47 16.86
CA TYR A 79 2.57 -0.76 16.10
C TYR A 79 3.52 -1.72 16.83
N ASN A 80 4.64 -1.20 17.34
CA ASN A 80 5.66 -2.00 18.02
C ASN A 80 5.20 -2.60 19.36
N LEU A 81 4.12 -2.09 19.96
CA LEU A 81 3.54 -2.59 21.20
C LEU A 81 2.47 -3.67 20.97
N LEU A 82 2.02 -3.85 19.73
CA LEU A 82 0.95 -4.78 19.39
C LEU A 82 1.52 -6.16 19.13
N GLU A 83 0.91 -7.18 19.73
CA GLU A 83 1.24 -8.59 19.50
C GLU A 83 0.27 -9.25 18.50
N SER A 84 -0.92 -8.68 18.33
CA SER A 84 -1.94 -9.18 17.40
C SER A 84 -1.57 -8.83 15.95
N PRO A 85 -1.41 -9.82 15.06
CA PRO A 85 -1.03 -9.55 13.66
C PRO A 85 -2.05 -8.68 12.92
N TYR A 86 -3.34 -8.87 13.17
CA TYR A 86 -4.39 -8.06 12.54
C TYR A 86 -4.37 -6.61 13.05
N SER A 87 -4.12 -6.39 14.34
CA SER A 87 -3.99 -5.04 14.91
C SER A 87 -2.77 -4.30 14.35
N GLN A 88 -1.66 -5.02 14.19
CA GLN A 88 -0.47 -4.52 13.52
C GLN A 88 -0.76 -4.09 12.08
N TYR A 89 -1.41 -4.95 11.29
CA TYR A 89 -1.85 -4.62 9.92
C TYR A 89 -2.73 -3.36 9.90
N PHE A 90 -3.72 -3.27 10.79
CA PHE A 90 -4.63 -2.13 10.86
C PHE A 90 -3.87 -0.81 11.11
N VAL A 91 -3.02 -0.76 12.13
CA VAL A 91 -2.22 0.42 12.46
C VAL A 91 -1.22 0.74 11.35
N TYR A 92 -0.67 -0.28 10.68
CA TYR A 92 0.21 -0.08 9.54
C TYR A 92 -0.52 0.56 8.36
N MET A 93 -1.74 0.12 8.01
CA MET A 93 -2.57 0.77 6.98
C MET A 93 -2.90 2.22 7.33
N LYS A 94 -3.23 2.52 8.59
CA LYS A 94 -3.40 3.91 9.05
C LYS A 94 -2.12 4.74 8.85
N SER A 95 -0.96 4.14 9.09
CA SER A 95 0.35 4.78 8.90
C SER A 95 0.62 5.07 7.43
N LEU A 96 0.35 4.13 6.52
CA LEU A 96 0.52 4.35 5.08
C LEU A 96 -0.35 5.49 4.56
N ASN A 97 -1.63 5.51 4.95
CA ASN A 97 -2.57 6.55 4.56
C ASN A 97 -2.18 7.92 5.12
N LEU A 98 -1.73 7.97 6.38
CA LEU A 98 -1.21 9.20 6.99
C LEU A 98 0.03 9.71 6.24
N ALA A 99 0.96 8.82 5.90
CA ALA A 99 2.19 9.19 5.19
C ALA A 99 1.88 9.77 3.80
N ALA A 100 0.97 9.15 3.06
CA ALA A 100 0.52 9.64 1.75
C ALA A 100 -0.16 11.02 1.88
N ASN A 101 -1.12 11.16 2.78
CA ASN A 101 -1.86 12.42 2.97
C ASN A 101 -0.97 13.56 3.48
N GLY A 102 -0.08 13.25 4.41
CA GLY A 102 0.88 14.17 5.00
C GLY A 102 2.11 14.45 4.14
N LYS A 103 2.23 13.81 2.95
CA LYS A 103 3.37 13.93 2.02
C LYS A 103 4.74 13.65 2.66
N VAL A 104 4.78 12.62 3.52
CA VAL A 104 5.99 12.17 4.23
C VAL A 104 6.24 10.69 3.99
N THR A 105 6.04 10.26 2.73
CA THR A 105 6.09 8.86 2.31
C THR A 105 7.49 8.24 2.45
N GLU A 106 8.54 9.05 2.48
CA GLU A 106 9.92 8.62 2.71
C GLU A 106 10.10 7.84 4.02
N HIS A 107 9.24 8.05 5.02
CA HIS A 107 9.30 7.34 6.30
C HIS A 107 8.73 5.92 6.24
N VAL A 108 7.86 5.61 5.27
CA VAL A 108 7.25 4.27 5.12
C VAL A 108 7.91 3.44 4.00
N VAL A 109 8.54 4.07 3.01
CA VAL A 109 9.20 3.36 1.90
C VAL A 109 10.17 2.25 2.36
N PRO A 110 11.00 2.43 3.42
CA PRO A 110 11.93 1.39 3.86
C PRO A 110 11.26 0.10 4.33
N SER A 111 10.03 0.15 4.88
CA SER A 111 9.35 -1.05 5.41
C SER A 111 8.86 -1.98 4.29
N PHE A 112 8.65 -1.47 3.08
CA PHE A 112 8.19 -2.28 1.94
C PHE A 112 9.19 -3.39 1.55
N LYS A 113 10.48 -3.23 1.88
CA LYS A 113 11.49 -4.28 1.69
C LYS A 113 11.21 -5.55 2.51
N LYS A 114 10.45 -5.43 3.60
CA LYS A 114 10.08 -6.54 4.48
C LYS A 114 8.65 -7.05 4.24
N MET A 115 7.99 -6.59 3.17
CA MET A 115 6.57 -6.85 2.94
C MET A 115 6.23 -8.34 2.88
N ASP A 116 7.10 -9.16 2.27
CA ASP A 116 6.88 -10.62 2.19
C ASP A 116 6.88 -11.31 3.55
N ASN A 117 7.62 -10.78 4.53
CA ASN A 117 7.57 -11.27 5.90
C ASN A 117 6.30 -10.81 6.59
N LEU A 118 5.96 -9.52 6.47
CA LEU A 118 4.76 -8.93 7.08
C LEU A 118 3.47 -9.62 6.61
N LEU A 119 3.34 -9.89 5.30
CA LEU A 119 2.17 -10.57 4.74
C LEU A 119 1.97 -11.98 5.32
N ARG A 120 3.07 -12.70 5.52
CA ARG A 120 3.06 -14.05 6.13
C ARG A 120 2.72 -14.00 7.62
N GLU A 121 3.22 -12.99 8.34
CA GLU A 121 2.92 -12.79 9.75
C GLU A 121 1.46 -12.39 9.98
N TRP A 122 0.92 -11.51 9.15
CA TRP A 122 -0.45 -11.01 9.28
C TRP A 122 -1.53 -11.99 8.83
N ASN A 123 -1.18 -12.95 7.96
CA ASN A 123 -2.12 -13.96 7.43
C ASN A 123 -3.43 -13.33 6.90
N LEU A 124 -3.28 -12.34 6.04
CA LEU A 124 -4.38 -11.51 5.55
C LEU A 124 -5.27 -12.23 4.52
N GLY A 125 -6.55 -11.88 4.50
CA GLY A 125 -7.46 -12.22 3.42
C GLY A 125 -7.10 -11.52 2.10
N VAL A 126 -7.65 -12.03 1.00
CA VAL A 126 -7.36 -11.53 -0.36
C VAL A 126 -7.74 -10.05 -0.51
N LYS A 127 -8.83 -9.60 0.13
CA LYS A 127 -9.29 -8.21 0.05
C LYS A 127 -8.34 -7.25 0.76
N GLU A 128 -7.88 -7.62 1.95
CA GLU A 128 -6.91 -6.85 2.72
C GLU A 128 -5.55 -6.78 1.99
N GLN A 129 -5.09 -7.89 1.41
CA GLN A 129 -3.88 -7.90 0.58
C GLN A 129 -4.02 -6.95 -0.62
N ARG A 130 -5.17 -6.96 -1.29
CA ARG A 130 -5.48 -6.08 -2.43
C ARG A 130 -5.42 -4.61 -2.02
N GLU A 131 -6.04 -4.23 -0.90
CA GLU A 131 -6.02 -2.87 -0.37
C GLU A 131 -4.59 -2.41 -0.03
N LEU A 132 -3.83 -3.28 0.63
CA LEU A 132 -2.45 -3.03 1.02
C LEU A 132 -1.55 -2.78 -0.19
N PHE A 133 -1.58 -3.68 -1.18
CA PHE A 133 -0.74 -3.54 -2.37
C PHE A 133 -1.09 -2.29 -3.17
N LEU A 134 -2.38 -1.97 -3.31
CA LEU A 134 -2.81 -0.75 -4.01
C LEU A 134 -2.31 0.51 -3.29
N THR A 135 -2.37 0.52 -1.95
CA THR A 135 -1.86 1.63 -1.13
C THR A 135 -0.35 1.80 -1.32
N ILE A 136 0.42 0.69 -1.32
CA ILE A 136 1.86 0.72 -1.52
C ILE A 136 2.22 1.21 -2.93
N VAL A 137 1.56 0.72 -3.98
CA VAL A 137 1.78 1.18 -5.37
C VAL A 137 1.51 2.68 -5.47
N ASN A 138 0.45 3.17 -4.82
CA ASN A 138 0.13 4.58 -4.79
C ASN A 138 1.16 5.44 -4.06
N ILE A 139 1.87 4.89 -3.09
CA ILE A 139 2.98 5.57 -2.43
C ILE A 139 4.25 5.54 -3.31
N LEU A 140 4.55 4.39 -3.90
CA LEU A 140 5.77 4.19 -4.68
C LEU A 140 5.76 4.92 -6.03
N LYS A 141 4.58 5.21 -6.61
CA LYS A 141 4.47 5.93 -7.89
C LYS A 141 5.08 7.33 -7.85
N GLU A 142 5.14 7.95 -6.68
CA GLU A 142 5.66 9.31 -6.51
C GLU A 142 7.20 9.34 -6.51
N ASN A 143 7.85 8.19 -6.33
CA ASN A 143 9.29 8.08 -6.23
C ASN A 143 9.87 7.34 -7.44
N LYS A 144 10.58 8.07 -8.31
CA LYS A 144 11.20 7.52 -9.53
C LYS A 144 12.19 6.39 -9.26
N SER A 145 12.84 6.38 -8.10
CA SER A 145 13.84 5.36 -7.75
C SER A 145 13.22 4.00 -7.39
N SER A 146 11.91 3.95 -7.12
CA SER A 146 11.18 2.73 -6.72
C SER A 146 10.33 2.12 -7.83
N ALA A 147 10.53 2.48 -9.09
CA ALA A 147 9.74 1.96 -10.21
C ALA A 147 9.69 0.42 -10.26
N LYS A 148 10.82 -0.25 -10.02
CA LYS A 148 10.91 -1.73 -9.94
C LYS A 148 10.07 -2.31 -8.81
N ASP A 149 10.14 -1.71 -7.63
CA ASP A 149 9.42 -2.21 -6.46
C ASP A 149 7.92 -1.93 -6.60
N SER A 150 7.55 -0.78 -7.19
CA SER A 150 6.17 -0.45 -7.56
C SER A 150 5.60 -1.48 -8.52
N PHE A 151 6.34 -1.81 -9.60
CA PHE A 151 5.90 -2.79 -10.57
C PHE A 151 5.74 -4.19 -9.96
N LYS A 152 6.70 -4.66 -9.15
CA LYS A 152 6.57 -5.94 -8.43
C LYS A 152 5.34 -5.96 -7.51
N CYS A 153 5.07 -4.85 -6.83
CA CYS A 153 3.90 -4.72 -5.96
C CYS A 153 2.59 -4.73 -6.77
N LEU A 154 2.59 -4.11 -7.95
CA LEU A 154 1.44 -4.08 -8.86
C LEU A 154 1.13 -5.47 -9.44
N VAL A 155 2.15 -6.26 -9.78
CA VAL A 155 1.96 -7.68 -10.15
C VAL A 155 1.32 -8.47 -8.99
N LYS A 156 1.82 -8.29 -7.76
CA LYS A 156 1.23 -8.92 -6.56
C LYS A 156 -0.22 -8.49 -6.34
N TYR A 157 -0.54 -7.22 -6.57
CA TYR A 157 -1.91 -6.70 -6.53
C TYR A 157 -2.82 -7.42 -7.54
N LEU A 158 -2.37 -7.55 -8.79
CA LEU A 158 -3.16 -8.21 -9.85
C LEU A 158 -3.37 -9.71 -9.58
N LEU A 159 -2.39 -10.38 -8.95
CA LEU A 159 -2.51 -11.78 -8.52
C LEU A 159 -3.59 -11.99 -7.44
N THR A 160 -4.08 -10.94 -6.78
CA THR A 160 -5.17 -11.05 -5.80
C THR A 160 -6.55 -11.20 -6.45
N PHE A 161 -6.70 -11.01 -7.76
CA PHE A 161 -7.99 -11.15 -8.43
C PHE A 161 -8.22 -12.59 -8.88
N SER A 162 -9.40 -13.13 -8.56
CA SER A 162 -9.89 -14.34 -9.22
C SER A 162 -10.30 -14.06 -10.67
N ASP A 163 -10.53 -15.10 -11.46
CA ASP A 163 -11.03 -14.98 -12.83
C ASP A 163 -12.38 -14.23 -12.90
N GLU A 164 -13.28 -14.48 -11.94
CA GLU A 164 -14.60 -13.83 -11.87
C GLU A 164 -14.48 -12.35 -11.50
N GLU A 165 -13.67 -12.02 -10.50
CA GLU A 165 -13.44 -10.63 -10.06
C GLU A 165 -12.72 -9.82 -11.13
N ALA A 166 -11.77 -10.43 -11.85
CA ALA A 166 -11.09 -9.79 -12.96
C ALA A 166 -12.11 -9.27 -13.98
N LEU A 167 -13.02 -10.13 -14.45
CA LEU A 167 -14.00 -9.80 -15.49
C LEU A 167 -15.01 -8.72 -15.08
N THR A 168 -15.34 -8.64 -13.78
CA THR A 168 -16.43 -7.81 -13.27
C THR A 168 -15.96 -6.48 -12.68
N MET A 169 -14.73 -6.40 -12.17
CA MET A 169 -14.20 -5.19 -11.52
C MET A 169 -13.45 -4.31 -12.53
N ASN A 170 -13.96 -3.09 -12.73
CA ASN A 170 -13.34 -2.12 -13.63
C ASN A 170 -11.95 -1.68 -13.14
N GLU A 171 -11.73 -1.65 -11.82
CA GLU A 171 -10.45 -1.32 -11.21
C GLU A 171 -9.36 -2.31 -11.63
N ALA A 172 -9.68 -3.61 -11.68
CA ALA A 172 -8.76 -4.65 -12.13
C ALA A 172 -8.29 -4.38 -13.57
N LYS A 173 -9.19 -3.94 -14.44
CA LYS A 173 -8.89 -3.61 -15.84
C LYS A 173 -7.98 -2.38 -15.97
N GLN A 174 -8.26 -1.32 -15.20
CA GLN A 174 -7.47 -0.09 -15.24
C GLN A 174 -6.04 -0.33 -14.75
N GLU A 175 -5.88 -1.04 -13.64
CA GLU A 175 -4.56 -1.34 -13.08
C GLU A 175 -3.82 -2.38 -13.93
N ALA A 176 -4.52 -3.35 -14.56
CA ALA A 176 -3.91 -4.27 -15.52
C ALA A 176 -3.39 -3.53 -16.76
N PHE A 177 -4.18 -2.61 -17.33
CA PHE A 177 -3.71 -1.75 -18.42
C PHE A 177 -2.48 -0.95 -18.01
N ARG A 178 -2.50 -0.33 -16.83
CA ARG A 178 -1.36 0.42 -16.30
C ARG A 178 -0.11 -0.46 -16.18
N THR A 179 -0.27 -1.69 -15.69
CA THR A 179 0.81 -2.67 -15.56
C THR A 179 1.46 -2.98 -16.91
N ILE A 180 0.66 -3.17 -17.96
CA ILE A 180 1.17 -3.39 -19.32
C ILE A 180 2.01 -2.19 -19.78
N ILE A 181 1.50 -0.98 -19.59
CA ILE A 181 2.22 0.24 -20.01
C ILE A 181 3.53 0.39 -19.25
N GLU A 182 3.55 0.14 -17.94
CA GLU A 182 4.76 0.18 -17.12
C GLU A 182 5.77 -0.90 -17.56
N PHE A 183 5.30 -2.12 -17.85
CA PHE A 183 6.13 -3.21 -18.36
C PHE A 183 6.79 -2.86 -19.70
N VAL A 184 6.02 -2.34 -20.66
CA VAL A 184 6.55 -1.96 -21.99
C VAL A 184 7.56 -0.82 -21.90
N LYS A 185 7.38 0.11 -20.96
CA LYS A 185 8.33 1.20 -20.71
C LYS A 185 9.61 0.73 -20.03
N ALA A 186 9.55 -0.36 -19.28
CA ALA A 186 10.67 -0.86 -18.49
C ALA A 186 11.49 -1.89 -19.27
N SER A 187 12.54 -1.43 -19.94
CA SER A 187 13.44 -2.26 -20.76
C SER A 187 14.17 -3.38 -20.02
N ASP A 188 14.11 -3.41 -18.68
CA ASP A 188 14.80 -4.37 -17.81
C ASP A 188 13.85 -5.25 -16.97
N MET A 189 12.53 -5.15 -17.17
CA MET A 189 11.52 -5.88 -16.39
C MET A 189 10.91 -7.09 -17.11
N PHE A 190 11.45 -7.51 -18.27
CA PHE A 190 10.95 -8.60 -19.12
C PHE A 190 10.98 -10.02 -18.53
N GLN A 191 11.20 -10.19 -17.23
CA GLN A 191 11.33 -11.49 -16.58
C GLN A 191 10.01 -12.05 -16.01
N VAL A 192 8.94 -11.24 -15.99
CA VAL A 192 7.63 -11.64 -15.44
C VAL A 192 6.67 -11.90 -16.59
N ASP A 193 6.05 -13.09 -16.60
CA ASP A 193 4.96 -13.37 -17.52
C ASP A 193 3.66 -12.75 -17.00
N LEU A 194 3.23 -11.67 -17.65
CA LEU A 194 2.00 -10.96 -17.32
C LEU A 194 0.77 -11.58 -18.02
N LEU A 195 0.95 -12.38 -19.07
CA LEU A 195 -0.16 -12.88 -19.88
C LEU A 195 -1.03 -13.88 -19.11
N ASP A 196 -0.44 -14.60 -18.17
CA ASP A 196 -1.14 -15.59 -17.34
C ASP A 196 -1.96 -14.97 -16.19
N LEU A 197 -1.85 -13.66 -15.96
CA LEU A 197 -2.60 -12.99 -14.90
C LEU A 197 -4.08 -12.83 -15.32
N PRO A 198 -5.06 -13.30 -14.54
CA PRO A 198 -6.49 -13.19 -14.90
C PRO A 198 -6.92 -11.76 -15.24
N ALA A 199 -6.46 -10.79 -14.43
CA ALA A 199 -6.74 -9.38 -14.62
C ALA A 199 -6.17 -8.81 -15.92
N VAL A 200 -5.11 -9.39 -16.47
CA VAL A 200 -4.47 -9.01 -17.74
C VAL A 200 -5.09 -9.77 -18.90
N ALA A 201 -5.29 -11.09 -18.77
CA ALA A 201 -5.84 -11.96 -19.81
C ALA A 201 -7.22 -11.49 -20.29
N GLN A 202 -8.06 -10.99 -19.38
CA GLN A 202 -9.38 -10.44 -19.74
C GLN A 202 -9.31 -9.25 -20.71
N LEU A 203 -8.20 -8.51 -20.74
CA LEU A 203 -8.07 -7.31 -21.57
C LEU A 203 -8.05 -7.66 -23.06
N GLU A 204 -7.75 -8.91 -23.43
CA GLU A 204 -7.78 -9.37 -24.83
C GLU A 204 -9.13 -9.10 -25.49
N LYS A 205 -10.22 -9.25 -24.72
CA LYS A 205 -11.61 -9.09 -25.20
C LYS A 205 -12.21 -7.75 -24.81
N ASP A 206 -11.44 -6.87 -24.18
CA ASP A 206 -11.95 -5.58 -23.70
C ASP A 206 -11.95 -4.54 -24.82
N ALA A 207 -13.07 -3.86 -25.02
CA ALA A 207 -13.25 -2.90 -26.11
C ALA A 207 -12.28 -1.71 -26.06
N LYS A 208 -11.77 -1.35 -24.87
CA LYS A 208 -10.90 -0.20 -24.67
C LYS A 208 -9.43 -0.59 -24.59
N TYR A 209 -9.11 -1.71 -23.95
CA TYR A 209 -7.73 -2.07 -23.60
C TYR A 209 -7.13 -3.20 -24.43
N ALA A 210 -7.87 -3.80 -25.37
CA ALA A 210 -7.37 -4.89 -26.23
C ALA A 210 -6.06 -4.56 -26.94
N SER A 211 -5.87 -3.33 -27.42
CA SER A 211 -4.63 -2.91 -28.09
C SER A 211 -3.40 -3.01 -27.18
N ALA A 212 -3.56 -2.74 -25.88
CA ALA A 212 -2.48 -2.88 -24.91
C ALA A 212 -2.13 -4.34 -24.67
N TYR A 213 -3.13 -5.22 -24.58
CA TYR A 213 -2.90 -6.65 -24.46
C TYR A 213 -2.16 -7.23 -25.68
N GLN A 214 -2.54 -6.81 -26.89
CA GLN A 214 -1.81 -7.21 -28.12
C GLN A 214 -0.36 -6.73 -28.10
N LEU A 215 -0.11 -5.51 -27.61
CA LEU A 215 1.24 -4.99 -27.44
C LEU A 215 2.06 -5.87 -26.48
N LEU A 216 1.50 -6.20 -25.32
CA LEU A 216 2.14 -7.12 -24.36
C LEU A 216 2.50 -8.46 -25.02
N LYS A 217 1.57 -9.07 -25.76
CA LYS A 217 1.78 -10.34 -26.47
C LYS A 217 2.95 -10.27 -27.47
N ILE A 218 3.08 -9.16 -28.19
CA ILE A 218 4.20 -8.92 -29.12
C ILE A 218 5.51 -8.83 -28.34
N PHE A 219 5.54 -8.09 -27.23
CA PHE A 219 6.74 -7.95 -26.41
C PHE A 219 7.16 -9.28 -25.76
N SER A 220 6.22 -10.03 -25.19
CA SER A 220 6.49 -11.34 -24.55
C SER A 220 6.98 -12.39 -25.55
N THR A 221 6.42 -12.43 -26.76
CA THR A 221 6.86 -13.37 -27.81
C THR A 221 8.20 -13.00 -28.44
N GLN A 222 8.59 -11.72 -28.42
CA GLN A 222 9.83 -11.23 -29.04
C GLN A 222 11.04 -11.19 -28.08
N VAL A 223 10.89 -11.42 -26.78
CA VAL A 223 12.05 -11.47 -25.84
C VAL A 223 13.05 -12.57 -26.22
N GLY A 224 12.62 -13.65 -26.89
CA GLY A 224 13.52 -14.64 -27.50
C GLY A 224 14.31 -14.14 -28.72
N CYS A 225 13.88 -13.07 -29.38
CA CYS A 225 14.50 -12.50 -30.60
C CYS A 225 15.13 -11.10 -30.40
N ILE A 226 14.83 -10.40 -29.30
CA ILE A 226 15.33 -9.03 -29.02
C ILE A 226 16.85 -9.00 -28.79
N LEU A 227 17.47 -10.13 -28.40
CA LEU A 227 18.94 -10.22 -28.31
C LEU A 227 19.67 -10.16 -29.66
N GLY A 228 18.95 -9.99 -30.79
CA GLY A 228 19.57 -9.96 -32.11
C GLY A 228 18.85 -9.19 -33.24
N PHE A 229 18.03 -8.16 -32.98
CA PHE A 229 17.36 -7.43 -34.08
C PHE A 229 17.43 -5.88 -34.00
N PRO A 230 17.51 -5.18 -35.17
CA PRO A 230 17.91 -3.78 -35.27
C PRO A 230 16.73 -2.79 -35.21
N CYS A 231 17.07 -1.58 -34.79
CA CYS A 231 16.40 -0.26 -34.68
C CYS A 231 15.03 0.05 -35.34
N SER A 232 14.45 -0.76 -36.23
CA SER A 232 13.33 -0.34 -37.09
C SER A 232 11.93 -0.34 -36.45
N LYS A 233 11.75 -0.92 -35.24
CA LYS A 233 10.48 -0.87 -34.49
C LYS A 233 10.43 0.14 -33.34
N LEU A 234 11.52 0.87 -33.07
CA LEU A 234 11.47 2.08 -32.25
C LEU A 234 10.55 3.14 -32.88
N CYS A 235 10.41 3.16 -34.21
CA CYS A 235 9.44 4.01 -34.91
C CYS A 235 7.97 3.69 -34.59
N PHE A 236 7.62 2.42 -34.39
CA PHE A 236 6.21 2.04 -34.08
C PHE A 236 5.83 2.45 -32.65
N ILE A 237 6.78 2.38 -31.71
CA ILE A 237 6.60 2.91 -30.36
C ILE A 237 6.51 4.44 -30.38
N ALA A 238 7.31 5.11 -31.23
CA ALA A 238 7.24 6.57 -31.41
C ALA A 238 5.90 7.03 -32.04
N GLU A 239 5.35 6.28 -32.99
CA GLU A 239 4.02 6.55 -33.57
C GLU A 239 2.87 6.33 -32.57
N LEU A 240 2.97 5.32 -31.70
CA LEU A 240 2.00 5.10 -30.61
C LEU A 240 2.05 6.18 -29.53
N TRP A 241 3.22 6.77 -29.27
CA TRP A 241 3.38 7.88 -28.32
C TRP A 241 3.00 9.25 -28.90
N ALA A 242 2.97 9.42 -30.23
CA ALA A 242 2.56 10.66 -30.88
C ALA A 242 1.03 10.84 -30.95
N CYS A 243 0.26 9.79 -30.65
CA CYS A 243 -1.21 9.76 -30.73
C CYS A 243 -1.92 9.84 -29.37
N THR A 244 -1.21 10.16 -28.28
CA THR A 244 -1.77 10.48 -26.94
C THR A 244 -1.32 11.86 -26.52
#